data_AF-A0A1N6MW60-F1
#
_entry.id   AF-A0A1N6MW60-F1
#
_cell.length_a   1.000
_cell.length_b   1.000
_cell.length_c   1.000
_cell.angle_alpha   90.00
_cell.angle_beta   90.00
_cell.angle_gamma   90.00
#
_symmetry.space_group_name_H-M   'P 1'
#
loop_
_entity.id
_entity.type
_entity.pdbx_description
1 polymer ?
#
loop_
_entity_poly.entity_id
_entity_poly.type
_entity_poly.pdbx_seq_one_letter_code
_entity_poly.pdbx_strand_id
1 'polypeptide(L)'
;MLSNKVKKYLSDKGWWHDFIHPEYPDALARLNIDLQSDVAEFYLHAEGDPTFYSRYREIYQICWFIINSNYDLDVKFTNELLRCSEEYIPLDSFEGEYGYFYNRKTGEVLEIGLGQEMLDFYEGKFKPQWKDFNSFLEWYFELTN
;
A
#
# COMPACT_ATOMS: atom_id res chain seq x y z
N MET A 1 6.35 -0.81 -13.42
CA MET A 1 5.28 -1.45 -14.22
C MET A 1 4.65 -2.56 -13.41
N LEU A 2 3.34 -2.55 -13.32
CA LEU A 2 2.52 -3.51 -12.59
C LEU A 2 2.47 -4.87 -13.32
N SER A 3 2.50 -5.95 -12.56
CA SER A 3 2.51 -7.33 -13.03
C SER A 3 1.27 -7.65 -13.87
N ASN A 4 1.47 -8.36 -14.99
CA ASN A 4 0.39 -8.80 -15.86
C ASN A 4 -0.60 -9.73 -15.13
N LYS A 5 -0.13 -10.50 -14.14
CA LYS A 5 -1.01 -11.34 -13.32
C LYS A 5 -1.98 -10.50 -12.49
N VAL A 6 -1.45 -9.46 -11.84
CA VAL A 6 -2.24 -8.53 -11.03
C VAL A 6 -3.24 -7.79 -11.92
N LYS A 7 -2.81 -7.22 -13.05
CA LYS A 7 -3.70 -6.56 -14.02
C LYS A 7 -4.83 -7.47 -14.48
N LYS A 8 -4.50 -8.73 -14.82
CA LYS A 8 -5.50 -9.72 -15.22
C LYS A 8 -6.49 -10.00 -14.08
N TYR A 9 -6.00 -10.24 -12.86
CA TYR A 9 -6.86 -10.47 -11.70
C TYR A 9 -7.82 -9.29 -11.46
N LEU A 10 -7.30 -8.06 -11.47
CA LEU A 10 -8.10 -6.85 -11.29
C LEU A 10 -9.15 -6.70 -12.40
N SER A 11 -8.77 -6.97 -13.66
CA SER A 11 -9.69 -6.94 -14.79
C SER A 11 -10.79 -8.00 -14.67
N ASP A 12 -10.44 -9.23 -14.30
CA ASP A 12 -11.40 -10.33 -14.10
C ASP A 12 -12.39 -10.03 -12.94
N LYS A 13 -11.97 -9.22 -11.96
CA LYS A 13 -12.81 -8.71 -10.86
C LYS A 13 -13.66 -7.49 -11.23
N GLY A 14 -13.40 -6.86 -12.37
CA GLY A 14 -14.00 -5.57 -12.74
C GLY A 14 -13.45 -4.37 -11.97
N TRP A 15 -12.25 -4.50 -11.40
CA TRP A 15 -11.58 -3.45 -10.63
C TRP A 15 -10.55 -2.65 -11.44
N TRP A 16 -10.25 -3.04 -12.67
CA TRP A 16 -9.30 -2.32 -13.52
C TRP A 16 -10.03 -1.39 -14.49
N HIS A 17 -9.71 -0.10 -14.46
CA HIS A 17 -10.36 0.92 -15.29
C HIS A 17 -9.33 1.73 -16.09
N ASP A 18 -9.63 2.01 -17.36
CA ASP A 18 -8.81 2.89 -18.20
C ASP A 18 -8.98 4.37 -17.83
N PHE A 19 -10.12 4.72 -17.22
CA PHE A 19 -10.38 6.06 -16.72
C PHE A 19 -9.62 6.29 -15.42
N ILE A 20 -8.76 7.30 -15.42
CA ILE A 20 -8.03 7.76 -14.23
C ILE A 20 -8.79 8.96 -13.65
N HIS A 21 -9.10 8.91 -12.36
CA HIS A 21 -9.67 10.05 -11.64
C HIS A 21 -8.68 11.24 -11.69
N PRO A 22 -9.11 12.45 -12.12
CA PRO A 22 -8.21 13.59 -12.29
C PRO A 22 -7.43 13.98 -11.02
N GLU A 23 -7.97 13.67 -9.85
CA GLU A 23 -7.39 14.01 -8.55
C GLU A 23 -6.35 12.98 -8.05
N TYR A 24 -6.34 11.76 -8.60
CA TYR A 24 -5.47 10.68 -8.11
C TYR A 24 -3.97 10.93 -8.38
N PRO A 25 -3.54 11.44 -9.56
CA PRO A 25 -2.15 11.81 -9.76
C PRO A 25 -1.64 12.83 -8.73
N ASP A 26 -2.45 13.82 -8.37
CA ASP A 26 -2.10 14.82 -7.36
C ASP A 26 -2.05 14.21 -5.96
N ALA A 27 -2.96 13.29 -5.64
CA ALA A 27 -2.95 12.55 -4.38
C ALA A 27 -1.66 11.71 -4.21
N LEU A 28 -1.24 10.99 -5.25
CA LEU A 28 0.02 10.23 -5.24
C LEU A 28 1.25 11.14 -5.16
N ALA A 29 1.21 12.28 -5.85
CA ALA A 29 2.29 13.26 -5.80
C ALA A 29 2.48 13.85 -4.39
N ARG A 30 1.39 14.07 -3.62
CA ARG A 30 1.46 14.51 -2.21
C ARG A 30 2.22 13.51 -1.33
N LEU A 31 2.12 12.22 -1.64
CA LEU A 31 2.88 11.17 -0.96
C LEU A 31 4.31 10.99 -1.50
N ASN A 32 4.75 11.80 -2.47
CA ASN A 32 6.01 11.66 -3.19
C ASN A 32 6.16 10.29 -3.88
N ILE A 33 5.07 9.75 -4.43
CA ILE A 33 5.10 8.54 -5.25
C ILE A 33 5.37 8.95 -6.71
N ASP A 34 6.32 8.27 -7.35
CA ASP A 34 6.58 8.42 -8.78
C ASP A 34 5.40 7.89 -9.60
N LEU A 35 4.78 8.73 -10.44
CA LEU A 35 3.65 8.35 -11.28
C LEU A 35 3.97 7.31 -12.34
N GLN A 36 5.26 7.02 -12.60
CA GLN A 36 5.69 5.94 -13.50
C GLN A 36 5.95 4.60 -12.76
N SER A 37 5.78 4.57 -11.44
CA SER A 37 5.97 3.37 -10.63
C SER A 37 4.83 2.36 -10.80
N ASP A 38 5.09 1.10 -10.41
CA ASP A 38 4.06 0.06 -10.36
C ASP A 38 2.96 0.34 -9.33
N VAL A 39 3.31 0.90 -8.17
CA VAL A 39 2.35 1.33 -7.14
C VAL A 39 1.43 2.45 -7.66
N ALA A 40 1.96 3.42 -8.41
CA ALA A 40 1.14 4.46 -9.03
C ALA A 40 0.22 3.86 -10.09
N GLU A 41 0.74 3.01 -10.97
CA GLU A 41 -0.06 2.32 -11.97
C GLU A 41 -1.20 1.50 -11.34
N PHE A 42 -0.97 0.85 -10.19
CA PHE A 42 -2.03 0.21 -9.43
C PHE A 42 -3.07 1.22 -8.94
N TYR A 43 -2.67 2.24 -8.18
CA TYR A 43 -3.63 3.17 -7.57
C TYR A 43 -4.31 4.15 -8.53
N LEU A 44 -3.81 4.30 -9.76
CA LEU A 44 -4.45 5.10 -10.80
C LEU A 44 -5.55 4.32 -11.55
N HIS A 45 -5.45 2.99 -11.61
CA HIS A 45 -6.31 2.16 -12.44
C HIS A 45 -7.15 1.14 -11.66
N ALA A 46 -6.68 0.70 -10.48
CA ALA A 46 -7.37 -0.23 -9.63
C ALA A 46 -8.37 0.52 -8.74
N GLU A 47 -9.66 0.21 -8.90
CA GLU A 47 -10.75 0.71 -8.08
C GLU A 47 -11.96 -0.23 -8.14
N GLY A 48 -12.43 -0.66 -6.98
CA GLY A 48 -13.66 -1.45 -6.84
C GLY A 48 -14.57 -0.86 -5.76
N ASP A 49 -13.99 -0.65 -4.59
CA ASP A 49 -14.54 0.01 -3.41
C ASP A 49 -13.42 0.91 -2.82
N PRO A 50 -13.66 1.68 -1.74
CA PRO A 50 -12.60 2.42 -1.04
C PRO A 50 -11.44 1.55 -0.54
N THR A 51 -11.64 0.23 -0.46
CA THR A 51 -10.64 -0.74 -0.04
C THR A 51 -10.60 -1.95 -0.99
N PHE A 52 -9.47 -2.66 -0.99
CA PHE A 52 -9.31 -3.96 -1.62
C PHE A 52 -9.29 -5.02 -0.53
N TYR A 53 -10.05 -6.10 -0.71
CA TYR A 53 -10.10 -7.20 0.25
C TYR A 53 -9.26 -8.40 -0.21
N SER A 54 -8.51 -8.98 0.73
CA SER A 54 -7.95 -10.33 0.65
C SER A 54 -8.57 -11.23 1.73
N ARG A 55 -8.15 -12.51 1.79
CA ARG A 55 -8.53 -13.39 2.90
C ARG A 55 -7.99 -12.95 4.27
N TYR A 56 -7.01 -12.04 4.28
CA TYR A 56 -6.29 -11.64 5.47
C TYR A 56 -6.90 -10.40 6.12
N ARG A 57 -6.81 -9.26 5.42
CA ARG A 57 -7.33 -7.95 5.84
C ARG A 57 -7.47 -7.06 4.62
N GLU A 58 -8.16 -5.93 4.78
CA GLU A 58 -8.28 -4.94 3.71
C GLU A 58 -7.04 -4.06 3.59
N ILE A 59 -6.77 -3.59 2.36
CA ILE A 59 -5.82 -2.49 2.10
C ILE A 59 -6.59 -1.35 1.43
N TYR A 60 -6.16 -0.12 1.66
CA TYR A 60 -6.80 1.07 1.14
C TYR A 60 -6.63 1.22 -0.37
N GLN A 61 -7.64 1.83 -1.00
CA GLN A 61 -7.42 2.71 -2.13
C GLN A 61 -6.87 4.03 -1.58
N ILE A 62 -5.54 4.19 -1.59
CA ILE A 62 -4.89 5.32 -0.90
C ILE A 62 -5.29 6.68 -1.49
N CYS A 63 -5.50 6.79 -2.80
CA CYS A 63 -5.94 8.04 -3.43
C CYS A 63 -7.33 8.43 -2.92
N TRP A 64 -8.25 7.46 -2.84
CA TRP A 64 -9.58 7.69 -2.30
C TRP A 64 -9.50 8.19 -0.85
N PHE A 65 -8.67 7.56 -0.01
CA PHE A 65 -8.49 7.95 1.39
C PHE A 65 -7.85 9.34 1.54
N ILE A 66 -6.84 9.69 0.73
CA ILE A 66 -6.25 11.04 0.73
C ILE A 66 -7.29 12.12 0.41
N ILE A 67 -8.22 11.82 -0.50
CA ILE A 67 -9.22 12.79 -0.96
C ILE A 67 -10.41 12.88 0.01
N ASN A 68 -10.84 11.75 0.57
CA ASN A 68 -12.12 11.63 1.26
C ASN A 68 -12.00 11.41 2.78
N SER A 69 -10.79 11.33 3.33
CA SER A 69 -10.56 11.12 4.77
C SER A 69 -9.45 12.01 5.34
N ASN A 70 -9.15 11.81 6.62
CA ASN A 70 -8.03 12.46 7.31
C ASN A 70 -6.72 11.66 7.18
N TYR A 71 -6.52 10.98 6.05
CA TYR A 71 -5.39 10.06 5.85
C TYR A 71 -4.02 10.67 6.19
N ASP A 72 -3.77 11.94 5.85
CA ASP A 72 -2.52 12.63 6.21
C ASP A 72 -2.28 12.69 7.73
N LEU A 73 -3.35 12.80 8.54
CA LEU A 73 -3.25 12.72 9.99
C LEU A 73 -2.98 11.28 10.43
N ASP A 74 -3.66 10.30 9.84
CA ASP A 74 -3.48 8.88 10.18
C ASP A 74 -2.05 8.40 9.86
N VAL A 75 -1.47 8.85 8.74
CA VAL A 75 -0.07 8.62 8.38
C VAL A 75 0.85 9.22 9.43
N LYS A 76 0.64 10.48 9.83
CA LYS A 76 1.46 11.14 10.85
C LYS A 76 1.37 10.43 12.19
N PHE A 77 0.17 10.11 12.66
CA PHE A 77 -0.03 9.40 13.92
C PHE A 77 0.62 8.02 13.89
N THR A 78 0.44 7.28 12.80
CA THR A 78 1.06 5.97 12.63
C THR A 78 2.59 6.09 12.62
N ASN A 79 3.14 7.08 11.93
CA ASN A 79 4.58 7.31 11.90
C ASN A 79 5.15 7.71 13.27
N GLU A 80 4.44 8.55 14.02
CA GLU A 80 4.83 8.95 15.39
C GLU A 80 4.74 7.78 16.38
N LEU A 81 3.64 7.02 16.32
CA LEU A 81 3.39 5.85 17.18
C LEU A 81 4.42 4.75 16.91
N LEU A 82 4.62 4.43 15.64
CA LEU A 82 5.50 3.36 15.17
C LEU A 82 6.93 3.85 14.95
N ARG A 83 7.26 5.10 15.32
CA ARG A 83 8.59 5.74 15.12
C ARG A 83 9.25 5.39 13.78
N CYS A 84 8.45 5.24 12.73
CA CYS A 84 8.92 4.84 11.42
C CYS A 84 9.24 6.09 10.60
N SER A 85 10.14 5.91 9.63
CA SER A 85 10.49 6.98 8.70
C SER A 85 9.25 7.41 7.91
N GLU A 86 9.14 8.70 7.59
CA GLU A 86 8.09 9.23 6.68
C GLU A 86 8.13 8.60 5.26
N GLU A 87 9.13 7.77 4.99
CA GLU A 87 9.23 6.94 3.78
C GLU A 87 8.20 5.82 3.74
N TYR A 88 7.67 5.41 4.88
CA TYR A 88 6.66 4.36 4.98
C TYR A 88 5.26 4.95 4.84
N ILE A 89 4.52 4.43 3.86
CA ILE A 89 3.14 4.79 3.57
C ILE A 89 2.26 3.64 4.07
N PRO A 90 1.36 3.88 5.05
CA PRO A 90 0.44 2.86 5.54
C PRO A 90 -0.56 2.48 4.44
N LEU A 91 -0.69 1.18 4.20
CA LEU A 91 -1.62 0.63 3.21
C LEU A 91 -2.94 0.18 3.85
N ASP A 92 -3.06 0.20 5.17
CA ASP A 92 -4.26 -0.16 5.91
C ASP A 92 -4.40 0.68 7.20
N SER A 93 -5.41 0.37 8.01
CA SER A 93 -5.74 1.07 9.26
C SER A 93 -4.86 0.70 10.45
N PHE A 94 -3.92 -0.23 10.29
CA PHE A 94 -3.18 -0.84 11.39
C PHE A 94 -4.10 -1.48 12.47
N GLU A 95 -5.35 -1.80 12.13
CA GLU A 95 -6.28 -2.43 13.06
C GLU A 95 -5.78 -3.81 13.49
N GLY A 96 -5.93 -4.10 14.79
CA GLY A 96 -5.47 -5.35 15.37
C GLY A 96 -3.98 -5.41 15.67
N GLU A 97 -3.31 -4.25 15.76
CA GLU A 97 -1.89 -4.12 16.16
C GLU A 97 -0.88 -4.61 15.10
N TYR A 98 -1.31 -4.73 13.85
CA TYR A 98 -0.47 -5.07 12.69
C TYR A 98 -0.92 -4.26 11.48
N GLY A 99 0.00 -3.92 10.58
CA GLY A 99 -0.37 -3.31 9.30
C GLY A 99 0.70 -3.40 8.22
N TYR A 100 0.27 -3.13 6.99
CA TYR A 100 1.13 -3.09 5.82
C TYR A 100 1.65 -1.69 5.52
N PHE A 101 2.93 -1.60 5.16
CA PHE A 101 3.60 -0.34 4.87
C PHE A 101 4.42 -0.45 3.59
N TYR A 102 4.18 0.46 2.65
CA TYR A 102 4.96 0.61 1.43
C TYR A 102 6.09 1.63 1.64
N ASN A 103 7.33 1.24 1.36
CA ASN A 103 8.46 2.15 1.39
C ASN A 103 8.58 2.87 0.04
N ARG A 104 8.28 4.17 0.00
CA ARG A 104 8.30 4.96 -1.26
C ARG A 104 9.70 5.16 -1.86
N LYS A 105 10.78 4.93 -1.10
CA LYS A 105 12.15 5.04 -1.61
C LYS A 105 12.68 3.74 -2.19
N THR A 106 12.35 2.61 -1.58
CA THR A 106 12.88 1.30 -2.00
C THR A 106 11.90 0.50 -2.85
N GLY A 107 10.61 0.81 -2.76
CA GLY A 107 9.52 0.05 -3.39
C GLY A 107 9.11 -1.20 -2.60
N GLU A 108 9.79 -1.50 -1.49
CA GLU A 108 9.54 -2.66 -0.66
C GLU A 108 8.23 -2.51 0.13
N VAL A 109 7.61 -3.63 0.50
CA VAL A 109 6.46 -3.66 1.39
C VAL A 109 6.83 -4.49 2.61
N LEU A 110 6.43 -4.00 3.79
CA LEU A 110 6.55 -4.74 5.03
C LEU A 110 5.19 -4.88 5.72
N GLU A 111 5.03 -5.98 6.42
CA GLU A 111 4.01 -6.16 7.46
C GLU A 111 4.74 -6.05 8.80
N ILE A 112 4.22 -5.23 9.70
CA ILE A 112 4.80 -5.08 11.03
C ILE A 112 3.71 -5.09 12.09
N GLY A 113 3.92 -5.90 13.13
CA GLY A 113 3.13 -5.89 14.35
C GLY A 113 3.77 -5.14 15.50
N LEU A 114 2.95 -4.85 16.51
CA LEU A 114 3.46 -4.47 17.83
C LEU A 114 4.29 -5.61 18.45
N GLY A 115 5.15 -5.26 19.42
CA GLY A 115 5.98 -6.24 20.14
C GLY A 115 7.36 -6.44 19.52
N GLN A 116 7.80 -7.70 19.38
CA GLN A 116 9.18 -8.00 18.98
C GLN A 116 9.48 -7.55 17.53
N GLU A 117 8.52 -7.68 16.62
CA GLU A 117 8.68 -7.23 15.22
C GLU A 117 8.99 -5.74 15.15
N MET A 118 8.26 -4.93 15.92
CA MET A 118 8.53 -3.50 16.07
C MET A 118 9.92 -3.21 16.66
N LEU A 119 10.34 -3.94 17.69
CA LEU A 119 11.68 -3.77 18.29
C LEU A 119 12.78 -4.10 17.27
N ASP A 120 12.64 -5.20 16.54
CA ASP A 120 13.58 -5.60 15.50
C ASP A 120 13.64 -4.58 14.37
N PHE A 121 12.53 -3.92 14.07
CA PHE A 121 12.47 -2.84 13.08
C PHE A 121 13.24 -1.60 13.55
N TYR A 122 13.08 -1.19 14.80
CA TYR A 122 13.86 -0.10 15.39
C TYR A 122 15.36 -0.37 15.45
N GLU A 123 15.75 -1.63 15.60
CA GLU A 123 17.15 -2.03 15.62
C GLU A 123 17.74 -2.27 14.21
N GLY A 124 16.95 -2.07 13.15
CA GLY A 124 17.37 -2.31 11.76
C GLY A 124 17.61 -3.79 11.44
N LYS A 125 17.07 -4.69 12.25
CA LYS A 125 17.15 -6.15 12.08
C LYS A 125 15.97 -6.72 11.29
N PHE A 126 14.88 -5.96 11.20
CA PHE A 126 13.69 -6.34 10.46
C PHE A 126 13.92 -6.33 8.96
N LYS A 127 13.43 -7.36 8.27
CA LYS A 127 13.55 -7.49 6.83
C LYS A 127 12.16 -7.37 6.19
N PRO A 128 12.00 -6.57 5.14
CA PRO A 128 10.76 -6.54 4.38
C PRO A 128 10.37 -7.93 3.90
N GLN A 129 9.09 -8.28 4.03
CA GLN A 129 8.56 -9.56 3.54
C GLN A 129 8.47 -9.57 2.01
N TRP A 130 8.26 -8.40 1.39
CA TRP A 130 8.17 -8.26 -0.06
C TRP A 130 9.16 -7.22 -0.58
N LYS A 131 10.01 -7.65 -1.52
CA LYS A 131 11.05 -6.85 -2.15
C LYS A 131 10.52 -5.71 -3.04
N ASP A 132 9.27 -5.81 -3.49
CA ASP A 132 8.61 -4.85 -4.36
C ASP A 132 7.08 -4.96 -4.21
N PHE A 133 6.37 -3.92 -4.65
CA PHE A 133 4.91 -3.84 -4.55
C PHE A 133 4.19 -4.94 -5.35
N ASN A 134 4.75 -5.34 -6.49
CA ASN A 134 4.22 -6.46 -7.27
C ASN A 134 4.24 -7.79 -6.50
N SER A 135 5.36 -8.09 -5.83
CA SER A 135 5.50 -9.30 -5.01
C SER A 135 4.50 -9.30 -3.87
N PHE A 136 4.25 -8.13 -3.28
CA PHE A 136 3.20 -7.95 -2.27
C PHE A 136 1.81 -8.22 -2.84
N LEU A 137 1.42 -7.59 -3.96
CA LEU A 137 0.10 -7.79 -4.54
C LEU A 137 -0.14 -9.23 -5.03
N GLU A 138 0.88 -9.89 -5.59
CA GLU A 138 0.77 -11.30 -5.98
C GLU A 138 0.60 -12.22 -4.77
N TRP A 139 1.22 -11.91 -3.64
CA TRP A 139 0.96 -12.64 -2.38
C TRP A 139 -0.43 -12.31 -1.82
N TYR A 140 -0.78 -11.01 -1.76
CA TYR A 140 -1.99 -10.48 -1.15
C TYR A 140 -3.26 -10.99 -1.84
N PHE A 141 -3.24 -11.07 -3.18
CA PHE A 141 -4.34 -11.62 -3.98
C PHE A 141 -4.20 -13.12 -4.28
N GLU A 142 -3.26 -13.82 -3.64
CA GLU A 142 -3.03 -15.27 -3.81
C GLU A 142 -2.75 -15.69 -5.26
N LEU A 143 -1.96 -14.90 -5.99
CA LEU A 143 -1.57 -15.12 -7.39
C LEU A 143 -0.23 -15.87 -7.53
N THR A 144 0.34 -16.30 -6.41
CA THR A 144 1.54 -17.12 -6.32
C THR A 144 1.16 -18.59 -6.33
N ASN A 145 1.22 -19.20 -7.52
CA ASN A 145 1.14 -20.66 -7.70
C ASN A 145 2.49 -21.33 -7.43
#